data_AF-A0A8J6UHE7-F1
#
_entry.id   AF-A0A8J6UHE7-F1
#
_cell.length_a   1.000
_cell.length_b   1.000
_cell.length_c   1.000
_cell.angle_alpha   90.00
_cell.angle_beta   90.00
_cell.angle_gamma   90.00
#
_symmetry.space_group_name_H-M   'P 1'
#
loop_
_entity.id
_entity.type
_entity.pdbx_description
1 polymer ?
#
loop_
_entity_poly.entity_id
_entity_poly.type
_entity_poly.pdbx_seq_one_letter_code
_entity_poly.pdbx_strand_id
1 'polypeptide(L)'
;MQVRHVIGASPQQVWNVLIDTHQWPVWGPSVRAVQSPRRYIDDGLKGCLQTVLGFWVPFEITGFEPLNFWSWKVAGIQATGHRLITIDKNHCELIFEMPLAVFPYALICRQAARRIGLLARSERS
;
A
#
# COMPACT_ATOMS: atom_id res chain seq x y z
N MET A 1 4.87 15.04 1.17
CA MET A 1 6.05 14.35 1.74
C MET A 1 6.17 12.97 1.11
N GLN A 2 7.37 12.42 0.98
CA GLN A 2 7.58 11.08 0.44
C GLN A 2 8.45 10.22 1.37
N VAL A 3 8.14 8.93 1.45
CA VAL A 3 9.02 7.91 2.04
C VAL A 3 9.40 6.94 0.95
N ARG A 4 10.71 6.76 0.75
CA ARG A 4 11.27 5.89 -0.28
C ARG A 4 11.95 4.69 0.34
N HIS A 5 11.84 3.52 -0.29
CA HIS A 5 12.51 2.32 0.14
C HIS A 5 12.85 1.43 -1.05
N VAL A 6 14.12 1.05 -1.18
CA VAL A 6 14.57 0.05 -2.15
C VAL A 6 14.28 -1.34 -1.58
N ILE A 7 13.65 -2.19 -2.39
CA ILE A 7 13.28 -3.55 -2.05
C ILE A 7 14.00 -4.51 -3.01
N GLY A 8 14.72 -5.48 -2.46
CA GLY A 8 15.28 -6.62 -3.20
C GLY A 8 14.23 -7.70 -3.45
N ALA A 9 13.25 -7.40 -4.28
CA ALA A 9 12.26 -8.33 -4.84
C ALA A 9 11.84 -7.81 -6.24
N SER A 10 11.25 -8.68 -7.07
CA SER A 10 10.80 -8.21 -8.38
C SER A 10 9.67 -7.20 -8.26
N PRO A 11 9.53 -6.25 -9.21
CA PRO A 11 8.42 -5.31 -9.22
C PRO A 11 7.05 -6.00 -9.14
N GLN A 12 6.88 -7.14 -9.81
CA GLN A 12 5.64 -7.91 -9.78
C GLN A 12 5.32 -8.45 -8.38
N GLN A 13 6.30 -9.00 -7.66
CA GLN A 13 6.09 -9.51 -6.31
C GLN A 13 5.69 -8.39 -5.35
N VAL A 14 6.37 -7.24 -5.43
CA VAL A 14 6.04 -6.08 -4.59
C VAL A 14 4.66 -5.53 -4.95
N TRP A 15 4.33 -5.46 -6.25
CA TRP A 15 3.03 -4.99 -6.71
C TRP A 15 1.89 -5.88 -6.21
N ASN A 16 2.01 -7.21 -6.34
CA ASN A 16 1.01 -8.15 -5.87
C ASN A 16 0.67 -7.96 -4.38
N VAL A 17 1.70 -7.80 -3.54
CA VAL A 17 1.52 -7.51 -2.10
C VAL A 17 0.85 -6.16 -1.85
N LEU A 18 1.19 -5.13 -2.64
CA LEU A 18 0.60 -3.80 -2.52
C LEU A 18 -0.91 -3.81 -2.83
N ILE A 19 -1.29 -4.51 -3.91
CA ILE A 19 -2.67 -4.50 -4.40
C ILE A 19 -3.56 -5.56 -3.73
N ASP A 20 -2.98 -6.50 -2.98
CA ASP A 20 -3.71 -7.52 -2.22
C ASP A 20 -4.27 -6.95 -0.90
N THR A 21 -5.58 -6.72 -0.88
CA THR A 21 -6.32 -6.21 0.29
C THR A 21 -6.21 -7.12 1.52
N HIS A 22 -5.96 -8.42 1.34
CA HIS A 22 -5.75 -9.34 2.47
C HIS A 22 -4.40 -9.12 3.16
N GLN A 23 -3.43 -8.53 2.46
CA GLN A 23 -2.10 -8.24 3.01
C GLN A 23 -2.04 -6.90 3.72
N TRP A 24 -3.01 -6.01 3.51
CA TRP A 24 -3.03 -4.68 4.11
C TRP A 24 -2.95 -4.70 5.64
N PRO A 25 -3.66 -5.58 6.38
CA PRO A 25 -3.50 -5.68 7.84
C PRO A 25 -2.12 -6.20 8.28
N VAL A 26 -1.45 -6.96 7.41
CA VAL A 26 -0.13 -7.54 7.71
C VAL A 26 0.93 -6.46 7.57
N TRP A 27 0.98 -5.77 6.43
CA TRP A 27 1.99 -4.75 6.18
C TRP A 27 1.64 -3.36 6.71
N GLY A 28 0.37 -2.97 6.77
CA GLY A 28 -0.11 -1.63 7.09
C GLY A 28 -0.38 -1.44 8.59
N PRO A 29 0.47 -0.71 9.34
CA PRO A 29 0.31 -0.61 10.79
C PRO A 29 -0.94 0.15 11.26
N SER A 30 -1.61 0.89 10.36
CA SER A 30 -2.84 1.62 10.65
C SER A 30 -4.11 0.85 10.27
N VAL A 31 -3.97 -0.31 9.59
CA VAL A 31 -5.07 -1.14 9.10
C VAL A 31 -5.17 -2.40 9.94
N ARG A 32 -6.35 -2.65 10.50
CA ARG A 32 -6.65 -3.84 11.31
C ARG A 32 -7.34 -4.93 10.51
N ALA A 33 -8.24 -4.55 9.61
CA ALA A 33 -8.99 -5.47 8.76
C ALA A 33 -9.46 -4.74 7.50
N VAL A 34 -9.79 -5.50 6.45
CA VAL A 34 -10.34 -4.97 5.19
C VAL A 34 -11.53 -5.81 4.78
N GLN A 35 -12.60 -5.13 4.36
CA GLN A 35 -13.76 -5.69 3.69
C GLN A 35 -13.78 -5.11 2.28
N SER A 36 -13.47 -5.95 1.30
CA SER A 36 -13.42 -5.58 -0.12
C SER A 36 -14.18 -6.62 -0.93
N PRO A 37 -14.92 -6.22 -1.98
CA PRO A 37 -15.59 -7.19 -2.86
C PRO A 37 -14.59 -8.02 -3.68
N ARG A 38 -13.32 -7.59 -3.76
CA ARG A 38 -12.25 -8.26 -4.50
C ARG A 38 -10.96 -8.28 -3.68
N ARG A 39 -10.19 -9.36 -3.83
CA ARG A 39 -8.89 -9.50 -3.18
C ARG A 39 -7.90 -8.46 -3.67
N TYR A 40 -7.79 -8.30 -4.99
CA TYR A 40 -6.89 -7.36 -5.62
C TYR A 40 -7.62 -6.07 -6.00
N ILE A 41 -6.98 -4.93 -5.76
CA ILE A 41 -7.52 -3.63 -6.13
C ILE A 41 -7.35 -3.32 -7.62
N ASP A 42 -8.25 -2.48 -8.13
CA ASP A 42 -8.14 -1.79 -9.41
C ASP A 42 -8.82 -0.41 -9.31
N ASP A 43 -8.85 0.31 -10.43
CA ASP A 43 -9.40 1.66 -10.51
C ASP A 43 -10.87 1.73 -10.06
N GLY A 44 -11.19 2.69 -9.19
CA GLY A 44 -12.54 2.89 -8.69
C GLY A 44 -13.06 1.85 -7.69
N LEU A 45 -12.26 0.84 -7.31
CA LEU A 45 -12.66 -0.12 -6.29
C LEU A 45 -13.01 0.60 -4.97
N LYS A 46 -14.14 0.21 -4.37
CA LYS A 46 -14.59 0.69 -3.06
C LYS A 46 -14.72 -0.46 -2.08
N GLY A 47 -14.50 -0.16 -0.81
CA GLY A 47 -14.66 -1.09 0.30
C GLY A 47 -14.62 -0.37 1.63
N CYS A 48 -14.46 -1.14 2.71
CA CYS A 48 -14.29 -0.62 4.05
C CYS A 48 -13.01 -1.19 4.67
N LEU A 49 -12.29 -0.36 5.42
CA LEU A 49 -11.19 -0.81 6.25
C LEU A 49 -11.50 -0.53 7.71
N GLN A 50 -11.00 -1.39 8.59
CA GLN A 50 -11.01 -1.15 10.01
C GLN A 50 -9.68 -0.53 10.41
N THR A 51 -9.72 0.63 11.05
CA THR A 51 -8.54 1.25 11.65
C THR A 51 -8.07 0.44 12.87
N VAL A 52 -6.83 0.63 13.30
CA VAL A 52 -6.34 0.05 14.56
C VAL A 52 -7.14 0.47 15.80
N LEU A 53 -7.84 1.61 15.73
CA LEU A 53 -8.74 2.09 16.77
C LEU A 53 -10.12 1.40 16.76
N GLY A 54 -10.39 0.53 15.78
CA GLY A 54 -11.62 -0.26 15.68
C GLY A 54 -12.71 0.34 14.79
N PHE A 55 -12.55 1.59 14.32
CA PHE A 55 -13.51 2.23 13.42
C PHE A 55 -13.47 1.63 12.01
N TRP A 56 -14.65 1.32 11.47
CA TRP A 56 -14.83 0.99 10.06
C TRP A 56 -15.06 2.27 9.26
N VAL A 57 -14.21 2.49 8.26
CA VAL A 57 -14.26 3.66 7.38
C VAL A 57 -14.24 3.23 5.92
N PRO A 58 -14.99 3.92 5.04
CA PRO A 58 -14.98 3.59 3.62
C PRO A 58 -13.64 4.00 3.00
N PHE A 59 -13.19 3.24 2.01
CA PHE A 59 -12.11 3.64 1.12
C PHE A 59 -12.55 3.55 -0.34
N GLU A 60 -11.86 4.31 -1.18
CA GLU A 60 -12.03 4.30 -2.63
C GLU A 60 -10.67 4.45 -3.29
N ILE A 61 -10.36 3.57 -4.24
CA ILE A 61 -9.19 3.70 -5.10
C ILE A 61 -9.47 4.79 -6.13
N THR A 62 -8.68 5.85 -6.11
CA THR A 62 -8.88 7.07 -6.91
C THR A 62 -7.89 7.24 -8.04
N GLY A 63 -6.88 6.37 -8.11
CA GLY A 63 -6.00 6.27 -9.25
C GLY A 63 -5.31 4.92 -9.21
N PHE A 64 -5.18 4.30 -10.37
CA PHE A 64 -4.59 2.99 -10.52
C PHE A 64 -3.91 2.84 -11.88
N GLU A 65 -2.59 2.67 -11.85
CA GLU A 65 -1.73 2.42 -12.98
C GLU A 65 -0.96 1.12 -12.69
N PRO A 66 -1.29 0.01 -13.36
CA PRO A 66 -0.66 -1.29 -13.10
C PRO A 66 0.87 -1.22 -13.08
N LEU A 67 1.48 -1.85 -12.07
CA LEU A 67 2.94 -1.88 -11.85
C LEU A 67 3.62 -0.52 -11.68
N ASN A 68 2.87 0.58 -11.56
CA ASN A 68 3.43 1.92 -11.45
C ASN A 68 2.90 2.66 -10.24
N PHE A 69 1.59 2.80 -10.10
CA PHE A 69 1.02 3.72 -9.12
C PHE A 69 -0.39 3.35 -8.70
N TRP A 70 -0.71 3.54 -7.42
CA TRP A 70 -2.11 3.66 -7.02
C TRP A 70 -2.28 4.63 -5.85
N SER A 71 -3.47 5.21 -5.76
CA SER A 71 -3.85 6.10 -4.66
C SER A 71 -5.31 5.90 -4.28
N TRP A 72 -5.68 6.46 -3.15
CA TRP A 72 -6.99 6.23 -2.55
C TRP A 72 -7.40 7.35 -1.62
N LYS A 73 -8.70 7.39 -1.38
CA LYS A 73 -9.33 8.16 -0.30
C LYS A 73 -9.77 7.22 0.79
N VAL A 74 -9.66 7.68 2.04
CA VAL A 74 -10.21 7.01 3.21
C VAL A 74 -11.10 8.00 3.93
N ALA A 75 -12.35 7.63 4.20
CA ALA A 75 -13.39 8.52 4.70
C ALA A 75 -13.53 9.82 3.87
N GLY A 76 -13.34 9.73 2.55
CA GLY A 76 -13.40 10.86 1.62
C GLY A 76 -12.15 11.76 1.58
N ILE A 77 -11.18 11.54 2.47
CA ILE A 77 -9.93 12.32 2.56
C ILE A 77 -8.84 11.61 1.75
N GLN A 78 -8.08 12.38 0.97
CA GLN A 78 -6.92 11.84 0.25
C GLN A 78 -5.91 11.25 1.23
N ALA A 79 -5.66 9.95 1.09
CA ALA A 79 -4.70 9.23 1.91
C ALA A 79 -3.35 9.14 1.17
N THR A 80 -2.68 8.00 1.26
CA THR A 80 -1.36 7.80 0.66
C THR A 80 -1.42 7.35 -0.79
N GLY A 81 -0.55 7.89 -1.64
CA GLY A 81 -0.20 7.27 -2.92
C GLY A 81 0.92 6.24 -2.73
N HIS A 82 0.93 5.21 -3.58
CA HIS A 82 1.93 4.16 -3.59
C HIS A 82 2.48 4.07 -5.01
N ARG A 83 3.74 4.45 -5.19
CA ARG A 83 4.44 4.39 -6.48
C ARG A 83 5.52 3.32 -6.43
N LEU A 84 5.65 2.59 -7.51
CA LEU A 84 6.64 1.56 -7.71
C LEU A 84 7.52 1.94 -8.91
N ILE A 85 8.82 2.06 -8.68
CA ILE A 85 9.81 2.30 -9.73
C ILE A 85 10.62 1.04 -9.91
N THR A 86 10.65 0.53 -11.14
CA THR A 86 11.50 -0.62 -11.49
C THR A 86 12.96 -0.17 -11.56
N ILE A 87 13.85 -0.84 -10.84
CA ILE A 87 15.30 -0.63 -10.94
C ILE A 87 15.87 -1.71 -11.86
N ASP A 88 15.59 -2.97 -11.55
CA ASP A 88 15.93 -4.13 -12.37
C ASP A 88 14.94 -5.30 -12.13
N LYS A 89 15.24 -6.50 -12.65
CA LYS A 89 14.35 -7.68 -12.54
C LYS A 89 14.12 -8.16 -11.09
N ASN A 90 15.01 -7.84 -10.17
CA ASN A 90 15.00 -8.28 -8.77
C ASN A 90 15.00 -7.12 -7.77
N HIS A 91 14.98 -5.86 -8.24
CA HIS A 91 14.97 -4.68 -7.40
C HIS A 91 13.97 -3.64 -7.88
N CYS A 92 13.29 -3.01 -6.94
CA CYS A 92 12.41 -1.88 -7.18
C CYS A 92 12.45 -0.88 -6.02
N GLU A 93 12.09 0.37 -6.29
CA GLU A 93 11.87 1.39 -5.27
C GLU A 93 10.36 1.57 -5.04
N LEU A 94 9.93 1.42 -3.78
CA LEU A 94 8.58 1.76 -3.34
C LEU A 94 8.59 3.17 -2.71
N ILE A 95 7.68 4.01 -3.17
CA ILE A 95 7.50 5.37 -2.70
C ILE A 95 6.08 5.53 -2.14
N PHE A 96 5.98 5.92 -0.88
CA PHE A 96 4.73 6.39 -0.28
C PHE A 96 4.64 7.91 -0.46
N GLU A 97 3.63 8.37 -1.17
CA GLU A 97 3.31 9.78 -1.36
C GLU A 97 2.23 10.20 -0.36
N MET A 98 2.45 11.27 0.40
CA MET A 98 1.53 11.67 1.47
C MET A 98 1.28 13.18 1.49
N PRO A 99 0.08 13.63 1.89
CA PRO A 99 -0.16 15.02 2.25
C PRO A 99 0.85 15.49 3.29
N LEU A 100 1.28 16.76 3.22
CA LEU A 100 2.34 17.30 4.10
C LEU A 100 1.97 17.34 5.60
N ALA A 101 0.68 17.30 5.93
CA ALA A 101 0.16 17.54 7.28
C ALA A 101 0.33 16.38 8.29
N VAL A 102 0.94 15.25 7.91
CA VAL A 102 0.99 14.03 8.74
C VAL A 102 2.41 13.63 9.13
N PHE A 103 3.00 14.35 10.09
CA PHE A 103 4.40 14.18 10.50
C PHE A 103 4.75 12.82 11.16
N PRO A 104 3.90 12.15 11.98
CA PRO A 104 4.23 10.80 12.47
C PRO A 104 4.01 9.70 11.43
N TYR A 105 3.32 9.98 10.33
CA TYR A 105 2.93 8.95 9.36
C TYR A 105 4.12 8.44 8.52
N ALA A 106 5.21 9.20 8.43
CA ALA A 106 6.44 8.74 7.80
C ALA A 106 7.03 7.48 8.47
N LEU A 107 6.94 7.37 9.80
CA LEU A 107 7.40 6.19 10.54
C LEU A 107 6.55 4.95 10.20
N ILE A 108 5.23 5.15 10.11
CA ILE A 108 4.26 4.12 9.70
C ILE A 108 4.58 3.64 8.29
N CYS A 109 4.81 4.55 7.34
CA CYS A 109 5.19 4.19 5.97
C CYS A 109 6.53 3.45 5.88
N ARG A 110 7.53 3.84 6.67
CA ARG A 110 8.81 3.10 6.73
C ARG A 110 8.61 1.67 7.23
N GLN A 111 7.79 1.49 8.26
CA GLN A 111 7.47 0.15 8.77
C GLN A 111 6.68 -0.67 7.75
N ALA A 112 5.73 -0.05 7.06
CA ALA A 112 4.96 -0.68 5.98
C ALA A 112 5.87 -1.13 4.83
N ALA A 113 6.75 -0.26 4.35
CA ALA A 113 7.71 -0.57 3.28
C ALA A 113 8.58 -1.79 3.61
N ARG A 114 9.06 -1.88 4.86
CA ARG A 114 9.85 -3.03 5.33
C ARG A 114 9.05 -4.32 5.32
N ARG A 115 7.81 -4.30 5.81
CA ARG A 115 6.93 -5.49 5.83
C ARG A 115 6.55 -5.94 4.42
N ILE A 116 6.26 -5.01 3.52
CA ILE A 116 6.01 -5.29 2.10
C ILE A 116 7.21 -6.02 1.48
N GLY A 117 8.42 -5.52 1.73
CA GLY A 117 9.63 -6.17 1.22
C GLY A 117 9.82 -7.60 1.74
N LEU A 118 9.46 -7.86 3.00
CA LEU A 118 9.50 -9.22 3.57
C LEU A 118 8.46 -10.14 2.92
N LEU A 119 7.22 -9.67 2.78
CA LEU A 119 6.13 -10.44 2.16
C LEU A 119 6.44 -10.75 0.69
N ALA A 120 6.91 -9.77 -0.08
CA ALA A 120 7.23 -9.93 -1.49
C ALA A 120 8.33 -10.98 -1.72
N ARG A 121 9.32 -11.06 -0.81
CA ARG A 121 10.35 -12.11 -0.87
C ARG A 121 9.83 -13.49 -0.49
N SER A 122 8.78 -13.57 0.33
CA SER A 122 8.17 -14.85 0.75
C SER A 122 7.24 -15.46 -0.30
N GLU A 123 6.70 -14.68 -1.24
CA GLU A 123 5.95 -15.19 -2.40
C GLU A 123 6.82 -15.94 -3.43
N ARG A 124 8.11 -16.16 -3.15
CA ARG A 124 9.07 -16.83 -4.05
C ARG A 124 9.05 -18.37 -3.92
N SER A 125 8.10 -18.94 -3.17
CA SER A 125 7.95 -20.39 -2.93
C SER A 125 6.91 -21.04 -3.82
#